data_AF-A0A7U4RPY8-F1
#
_entry.id   AF-A0A7U4RPY8-F1
#
_cell.length_a   1.000
_cell.length_b   1.000
_cell.length_c   1.000
_cell.angle_alpha   90.00
_cell.angle_beta   90.00
_cell.angle_gamma   90.00
#
_symmetry.space_group_name_H-M   'P 1'
#
loop_
_entity.id
_entity.type
_entity.pdbx_description
1 polymer ?
#
loop_
_entity_poly.entity_id
_entity_poly.type
_entity_poly.pdbx_seq_one_letter_code
_entity_poly.pdbx_strand_id
1 'polypeptide(L)' 'MKKVTVVRAEEVEVKPIDLQLFTVQSVKKKMCKRVSKKELKEIAENLGLSYDDIQISFTKKLINAYMEKEIK' A
#
# COMPACT_ATOMS: atom_id res chain seq x y z
N MET A 1 21.10 -12.46 29.53
CA MET A 1 20.81 -11.22 30.31
C MET A 1 20.32 -10.16 29.32
N LYS A 2 19.10 -9.62 29.46
CA LYS A 2 18.59 -8.57 28.57
C LYS A 2 19.00 -7.20 29.12
N LYS A 3 19.56 -6.34 28.28
CA LYS A 3 19.98 -4.98 28.63
C LYS A 3 18.72 -4.12 28.70
N VAL A 4 18.37 -3.62 29.89
CA VAL A 4 17.21 -2.74 30.09
C VAL A 4 17.71 -1.31 30.19
N THR A 5 17.22 -0.43 29.33
CA THR A 5 17.49 1.00 29.38
C THR A 5 16.30 1.70 30.00
N VAL A 6 16.48 2.32 31.16
CA VAL A 6 15.46 3.16 31.79
C VAL A 6 15.58 4.55 31.18
N VAL A 7 14.53 5.00 30.50
CA VAL A 7 14.44 6.34 29.89
C VAL A 7 13.46 7.19 30.68
N ARG A 8 13.69 8.52 30.68
CA ARG A 8 12.79 9.47 31.32
C ARG A 8 11.61 9.80 30.41
N ALA A 9 10.50 10.23 30.99
CA ALA A 9 9.27 10.48 30.22
C ALA A 9 9.46 11.56 29.14
N GLU A 10 10.34 12.52 29.38
CA GLU A 10 10.64 13.62 28.46
C GLU A 10 11.49 13.18 27.25
N GLU A 11 12.14 12.01 27.33
CA GLU A 11 12.96 11.43 26.26
C GLU A 11 12.14 10.53 25.32
N VAL A 12 10.85 10.33 25.61
CA VAL A 12 9.95 9.49 24.84
C VAL A 12 9.08 10.36 23.92
N GLU A 13 9.36 10.31 22.63
CA GLU A 13 8.52 10.93 21.62
C GLU A 13 7.24 10.09 21.43
N VAL A 14 6.14 10.51 22.05
CA VAL A 14 4.84 9.85 21.91
C VAL A 14 4.15 10.35 20.65
N LYS A 15 4.08 9.50 19.62
CA LYS A 15 3.24 9.77 18.45
C LYS A 15 1.81 9.31 18.74
N PRO A 16 0.81 10.21 18.71
CA PRO A 16 -0.58 9.82 18.89
C PRO A 16 -0.99 8.84 17.78
N ILE A 17 -1.70 7.78 18.17
CA ILE A 17 -2.29 6.84 17.21
C ILE A 17 -3.39 7.57 16.44
N ASP A 18 -3.21 7.70 15.12
CA ASP A 18 -4.26 8.15 14.22
C ASP A 18 -5.21 6.97 13.92
N LEU A 19 -6.32 6.91 14.67
CA LEU A 19 -7.36 5.90 14.50
C LEU A 19 -7.99 5.95 13.11
N GLN A 20 -7.99 7.09 12.42
CA GLN A 20 -8.59 7.20 11.09
C GLN A 20 -7.86 6.35 10.07
N LEU A 21 -6.55 6.15 10.21
CA LEU A 21 -5.75 5.26 9.34
C LEU A 21 -6.17 3.79 9.44
N PHE A 22 -6.85 3.40 10.52
CA PHE A 22 -7.27 2.02 10.78
C PHE A 22 -8.79 1.82 10.62
N THR A 23 -9.54 2.83 10.18
CA THR A 23 -10.97 2.69 9.90
C THR A 23 -11.22 2.10 8.52
N VAL A 24 -12.19 1.20 8.40
CA VAL A 24 -12.59 0.55 7.13
C VAL A 24 -12.91 1.56 6.02
N GLN A 25 -13.44 2.74 6.37
CA GLN A 25 -13.74 3.80 5.40
C GLN A 25 -12.49 4.40 4.75
N SER A 26 -11.41 4.61 5.51
CA SER A 26 -10.16 5.14 4.96
C SER A 26 -9.44 4.10 4.09
N VAL A 27 -9.52 2.83 4.48
CA VAL A 27 -9.02 1.68 3.69
C VAL A 27 -9.80 1.56 2.37
N LYS A 28 -11.14 1.62 2.40
CA LYS A 28 -11.97 1.61 1.16
C LYS A 28 -11.65 2.80 0.25
N LYS A 29 -11.48 4.01 0.78
CA LYS A 29 -11.12 5.20 -0.02
C LYS A 29 -9.74 5.06 -0.67
N LYS A 30 -8.77 4.43 0.00
CA LYS A 30 -7.43 4.16 -0.57
C LYS A 30 -7.45 3.02 -1.58
N MET A 31 -8.24 1.96 -1.35
CA MET A 31 -8.41 0.85 -2.30
C MET A 31 -9.14 1.25 -3.59
N CYS A 32 -9.95 2.32 -3.58
CA CYS A 32 -10.62 2.82 -4.78
C CYS A 32 -9.69 3.45 -5.84
N LYS A 33 -8.37 3.58 -5.61
CA LYS A 33 -7.48 4.12 -6.63
C LYS A 33 -7.25 3.08 -7.72
N ARG A 34 -7.80 3.34 -8.91
CA ARG A 34 -7.49 2.58 -10.12
C ARG A 34 -5.99 2.57 -10.36
N VAL A 35 -5.44 1.40 -10.69
CA VAL A 35 -4.03 1.24 -10.98
C VAL A 35 -3.72 1.81 -12.37
N SER A 36 -2.66 2.63 -12.45
CA SER A 36 -2.17 3.23 -13.68
C SER A 36 -1.15 2.33 -14.39
N LYS A 37 -0.88 2.60 -15.68
CA LYS A 37 0.18 1.88 -16.41
C LYS A 37 1.57 2.19 -15.85
N LYS A 38 1.79 3.39 -15.32
CA LYS A 38 3.08 3.83 -14.78
C LYS A 38 3.44 3.04 -13.52
N GLU A 39 2.49 2.94 -12.58
CA GLU A 39 2.67 2.16 -11.35
C GLU A 39 2.99 0.69 -11.65
N LEU A 40 2.34 0.08 -12.65
CA LEU A 40 2.64 -1.31 -13.03
C LEU A 40 4.04 -1.48 -13.65
N LYS A 41 4.49 -0.50 -14.44
CA LYS A 41 5.85 -0.52 -15.01
C LYS A 41 6.90 -0.37 -13.91
N GLU A 42 6.69 0.56 -12.99
CA GLU A 42 7.58 0.79 -11.85
C GLU A 42 7.66 -0.44 -10.93
N ILE A 43 6.53 -1.12 -10.68
CA ILE A 43 6.51 -2.40 -9.96
C ILE A 43 7.30 -3.48 -10.71
N ALA A 44 7.09 -3.61 -12.01
CA ALA A 44 7.80 -4.60 -12.82
C ALA A 44 9.31 -4.35 -12.85
N GLU A 45 9.74 -3.08 -12.95
CA GLU A 45 11.14 -2.67 -12.89
C GLU A 45 11.76 -2.96 -11.51
N ASN A 46 11.07 -2.63 -10.42
CA ASN A 46 11.53 -2.94 -9.06
C ASN A 46 11.67 -4.44 -8.80
N LEU A 47 10.86 -5.26 -9.48
CA LEU A 47 10.91 -6.72 -9.39
C LEU A 47 11.87 -7.35 -10.41
N GLY A 48 12.48 -6.57 -11.30
CA GLY A 48 13.35 -7.08 -12.35
C GLY A 48 12.62 -7.94 -13.40
N LEU A 49 11.32 -7.74 -13.58
CA LEU A 49 10.50 -8.49 -14.52
C LEU A 49 10.58 -7.87 -15.91
N SER A 50 10.82 -8.71 -16.92
CA SER A 50 10.59 -8.31 -18.31
C SER A 50 9.09 -8.17 -18.53
N TYR A 51 8.70 -7.09 -19.20
CA TYR A 51 7.29 -6.84 -19.52
C TYR A 51 7.14 -6.32 -20.94
N ASP A 52 6.03 -6.68 -21.57
CA ASP A 52 5.56 -6.05 -22.80
C ASP A 52 4.32 -5.15 -22.53
N ASP A 53 3.98 -4.28 -23.48
CA ASP A 53 2.83 -3.39 -23.32
C ASP A 53 1.48 -4.14 -23.27
N ILE A 54 1.41 -5.35 -23.82
CA ILE A 54 0.21 -6.20 -23.82
C ILE A 54 -0.03 -6.71 -22.39
N GLN A 55 0.99 -7.27 -21.75
CA GLN A 55 1.02 -7.74 -20.37
C GLN A 55 0.66 -6.62 -19.41
N ILE A 56 1.27 -5.43 -19.55
CA ILE A 56 0.91 -4.26 -18.72
C ILE A 56 -0.56 -3.89 -18.91
N SER A 57 -1.07 -3.90 -20.14
CA SER A 57 -2.46 -3.56 -20.43
C SER A 57 -3.46 -4.59 -19.87
N PHE A 58 -3.12 -5.89 -19.95
CA PHE A 58 -3.90 -6.99 -19.44
C PHE A 58 -3.96 -6.96 -17.91
N THR A 59 -2.79 -6.88 -17.26
CA THR A 59 -2.67 -6.80 -15.80
C THR A 59 -3.42 -5.59 -15.24
N LYS A 60 -3.35 -4.44 -15.92
CA LYS A 60 -4.13 -3.26 -15.56
C LYS A 60 -5.64 -3.54 -15.55
N LYS A 61 -6.17 -4.22 -16.57
CA LYS A 61 -7.60 -4.55 -16.63
C LYS A 61 -7.98 -5.54 -15.54
N LEU A 62 -7.16 -6.57 -15.33
CA LEU A 62 -7.40 -7.61 -14.34
C LEU A 62 -7.46 -7.05 -12.91
N ILE A 63 -6.44 -6.28 -12.51
CA ILE A 63 -6.38 -5.73 -11.15
C ILE A 63 -7.50 -4.73 -10.91
N ASN A 64 -7.78 -3.84 -11.87
CA ASN A 64 -8.88 -2.89 -11.71
C ASN A 64 -10.25 -3.58 -11.61
N ALA A 65 -10.50 -4.64 -12.40
CA ALA A 65 -11.72 -5.42 -12.29
C ALA A 65 -11.85 -6.17 -10.95
N TYR A 66 -10.73 -6.72 -10.45
CA TYR A 66 -10.70 -7.37 -9.13
C TYR A 66 -10.99 -6.37 -7.99
N MET A 67 -10.35 -5.20 -8.03
CA MET A 67 -10.59 -4.13 -7.06
C MET A 67 -12.04 -3.63 -7.12
N GLU A 68 -12.63 -3.49 -8.32
CA GLU A 68 -14.04 -3.13 -8.47
C GLU A 68 -14.99 -4.22 -7.93
N LYS A 69 -14.61 -5.50 -7.96
CA LYS A 69 -15.40 -6.62 -7.44
C LYS A 69 -15.39 -6.69 -5.90
N GLU A 70 -14.24 -6.47 -5.27
CA GLU A 70 -14.08 -6.49 -3.80
C GLU A 70 -14.75 -5.29 -3.09
N ILE A 71 -15.11 -4.25 -3.85
CA ILE A 71 -15.77 -3.04 -3.32
C ILE A 71 -17.31 -3.17 -3.32
N LYS A 72 -17.88 -4.11 -4.10
CA LYS A 72 -19.31 -4.46 -4.08
C LYS A 72 -19.66 -5.39 -2.93
#